data_AF-A0A034WTL8-F1
#
_entry.id   AF-A0A034WTL8-F1
#
_cell.length_a   1.000
_cell.length_b   1.000
_cell.length_c   1.000
_cell.angle_alpha   90.00
_cell.angle_beta   90.00
_cell.angle_gamma   90.00
#
_symmetry.space_group_name_H-M   'P 1'
#
loop_
_entity.id
_entity.type
_entity.pdbx_description
1 polymer ?
#
loop_
_entity_poly.entity_id
_entity_poly.type
_entity_poly.pdbx_seq_one_letter_code
_entity_poly.pdbx_strand_id
1 'polypeptide(L)'
;RICQIIFDEVSIRKDLTYNKVRDVIDGFVDNGEGHRESVIGDKCCFFMLKGIVAKWKYVISYYVAKGSVKSEKLLDLLKSNINASEEIGLKIKSILCDQGAGNIKLSHLLGATNEKPYFFHNERKIYMMFDYCHLIKCVRNMYLKYDVETEDGLTTFKVVRKIYAIDQANVNFKMCPKLTYSHV
;
A
#
# COMPACT_ATOMS: atom_id res chain seq x y z
N ARG A 1 -20.27 -2.11 -9.60
CA ARG A 1 -19.37 -2.45 -10.74
C ARG A 1 -18.14 -1.54 -10.82
N ILE A 2 -18.25 -0.24 -10.51
CA ILE A 2 -17.07 0.64 -10.41
C ILE A 2 -16.29 0.30 -9.13
N CYS A 3 -14.99 0.01 -9.28
CA CYS A 3 -14.13 -0.42 -8.19
C CYS A 3 -12.67 0.00 -8.41
N GLN A 4 -11.88 -0.23 -7.37
CA GLN A 4 -10.44 -0.03 -7.35
C GLN A 4 -9.75 -1.33 -6.97
N ILE A 5 -8.51 -1.51 -7.44
CA ILE A 5 -7.62 -2.57 -6.96
C ILE A 5 -6.75 -1.97 -5.84
N ILE A 6 -6.63 -2.67 -4.73
CA ILE A 6 -5.71 -2.36 -3.65
C ILE A 6 -4.77 -3.54 -3.53
N PHE A 7 -3.47 -3.29 -3.42
CA PHE A 7 -2.52 -4.37 -3.16
C PHE A 7 -1.45 -3.95 -2.17
N ASP A 8 -0.97 -4.92 -1.40
CA ASP A 8 0.09 -4.73 -0.41
C ASP A 8 0.80 -6.07 -0.13
N GLU A 9 2.02 -5.98 0.39
CA GLU A 9 2.82 -7.13 0.83
C GLU A 9 2.70 -7.33 2.35
N VAL A 10 2.35 -8.54 2.76
CA VAL A 10 2.29 -8.94 4.16
C VAL A 10 3.44 -9.92 4.44
N SER A 11 4.17 -9.68 5.53
CA SER A 11 5.17 -10.65 6.00
C SER A 11 4.48 -11.88 6.57
N ILE A 12 4.89 -13.07 6.12
CA ILE A 12 4.35 -14.35 6.56
C ILE A 12 5.43 -15.19 7.23
N ARG A 13 5.02 -16.12 8.10
CA ARG A 13 5.96 -17.07 8.71
C ARG A 13 6.49 -18.00 7.62
N LYS A 14 7.80 -18.21 7.61
CA LYS A 14 8.46 -19.25 6.82
C LYS A 14 8.05 -20.61 7.39
N ASP A 15 7.20 -21.32 6.66
CA ASP A 15 6.72 -22.64 7.06
C ASP A 15 6.32 -23.43 5.82
N LEU A 16 6.37 -24.75 5.90
CA LEU A 16 5.94 -25.65 4.83
C LEU A 16 4.84 -26.56 5.36
N THR A 17 3.68 -26.54 4.71
CA THR A 17 2.54 -27.37 5.11
C THR A 17 2.04 -28.18 3.93
N TYR A 18 1.93 -29.49 4.09
CA TYR A 18 1.35 -30.34 3.05
C TYR A 18 -0.18 -30.20 3.03
N ASN A 19 -0.69 -29.71 1.91
CA ASN A 19 -2.10 -29.54 1.63
C ASN A 19 -2.65 -30.79 0.93
N LYS A 20 -3.28 -31.66 1.71
CA LYS A 20 -3.83 -32.94 1.22
C LYS A 20 -4.89 -32.79 0.13
N VAL A 21 -5.67 -31.70 0.16
CA VAL A 21 -6.78 -31.48 -0.78
C VAL A 21 -6.24 -31.11 -2.16
N ARG A 22 -5.20 -30.27 -2.20
CA ARG A 22 -4.55 -29.81 -3.43
C ARG A 22 -3.40 -30.70 -3.87
N ASP A 23 -2.99 -31.66 -3.04
CA ASP A 23 -1.79 -32.48 -3.19
C ASP A 23 -0.53 -31.65 -3.47
N VAL A 24 -0.34 -30.58 -2.69
CA VAL A 24 0.82 -29.67 -2.82
C VAL A 24 1.38 -29.31 -1.45
N ILE A 25 2.67 -29.00 -1.40
CA ILE A 25 3.28 -28.38 -0.22
C ILE A 25 3.11 -26.86 -0.33
N ASP A 26 2.34 -26.24 0.55
CA ASP A 26 2.19 -24.77 0.66
C ASP A 26 3.42 -24.15 1.36
N GLY A 27 3.70 -22.87 1.07
CA GLY A 27 4.78 -22.09 1.71
C GLY A 27 6.02 -21.85 0.84
N PHE A 28 6.14 -22.53 -0.29
CA PHE A 28 7.10 -22.16 -1.33
C PHE A 28 6.66 -20.89 -2.09
N VAL A 29 7.64 -20.20 -2.70
CA VAL A 29 7.40 -19.11 -3.65
C VAL A 29 6.44 -19.59 -4.74
N ASP A 30 5.38 -18.81 -4.94
CA ASP A 30 4.30 -19.08 -5.87
C ASP A 30 3.96 -17.78 -6.60
N ASN A 31 4.38 -17.72 -7.86
CA ASN A 31 4.20 -16.58 -8.74
C ASN A 31 2.89 -16.65 -9.55
N GLY A 32 1.99 -17.59 -9.22
CA GLY A 32 0.77 -17.88 -9.96
C GLY A 32 0.98 -18.75 -11.19
N GLU A 33 -0.12 -19.22 -11.79
CA GLU A 33 -0.12 -20.00 -13.04
C GLU A 33 0.76 -21.26 -13.00
N GLY A 34 0.94 -21.86 -11.83
CA GLY A 34 1.79 -23.05 -11.66
C GLY A 34 3.29 -22.76 -11.60
N HIS A 35 3.72 -21.50 -11.66
CA HIS A 35 5.12 -21.11 -11.53
C HIS A 35 5.54 -21.09 -10.07
N ARG A 36 6.04 -22.24 -9.60
CA ARG A 36 6.54 -22.42 -8.24
C ARG A 36 8.04 -22.61 -8.24
N GLU A 37 8.71 -22.03 -7.26
CA GLU A 37 10.15 -22.19 -7.06
C GLU A 37 10.40 -22.98 -5.78
N SER A 38 11.45 -23.81 -5.74
CA SER A 38 11.86 -24.56 -4.54
C SER A 38 12.58 -23.66 -3.53
N VAL A 39 11.92 -22.55 -3.17
CA VAL A 39 12.40 -21.49 -2.27
C VAL A 39 11.29 -21.16 -1.29
N ILE A 40 11.58 -21.17 0.01
CA ILE A 40 10.57 -20.89 1.04
C ILE A 40 10.25 -19.39 1.05
N GLY A 41 8.98 -19.05 0.80
CA GLY A 41 8.48 -17.68 0.83
C GLY A 41 8.44 -17.09 2.24
N ASP A 42 8.56 -15.78 2.33
CA ASP A 42 8.45 -15.03 3.58
C ASP A 42 7.59 -13.78 3.48
N LYS A 43 7.06 -13.49 2.29
CA LYS A 43 5.99 -12.50 2.10
C LYS A 43 4.90 -13.03 1.21
N CYS A 44 3.72 -12.44 1.35
CA CYS A 44 2.58 -12.67 0.48
C CYS A 44 2.05 -11.32 -0.03
N CYS A 45 1.99 -11.15 -1.34
CA CYS A 45 1.40 -9.99 -2.00
C CYS A 45 -0.06 -10.28 -2.30
N PHE A 46 -0.97 -9.49 -1.73
CA PHE A 46 -2.41 -9.65 -1.91
C PHE A 46 -2.97 -8.60 -2.85
N PHE A 47 -3.87 -8.99 -3.75
CA PHE A 47 -4.68 -8.09 -4.54
C PHE A 47 -6.13 -8.18 -4.11
N MET A 48 -6.72 -7.02 -3.82
CA MET A 48 -8.09 -6.89 -3.34
C MET A 48 -8.86 -5.91 -4.22
N LEU A 49 -10.06 -6.29 -4.62
CA LEU A 49 -11.02 -5.36 -5.21
C LEU A 49 -11.83 -4.69 -4.11
N LYS A 50 -12.03 -3.38 -4.25
CA LYS A 50 -12.90 -2.59 -3.37
C LYS A 50 -13.86 -1.77 -4.22
N GLY A 51 -15.16 -1.85 -3.92
CA GLY A 51 -16.15 -0.97 -4.53
C GLY A 51 -15.87 0.49 -4.17
N ILE A 52 -15.90 1.39 -5.15
CA ILE A 52 -15.71 2.84 -4.90
C ILE A 52 -16.99 3.43 -4.33
N VAL A 53 -18.13 3.13 -4.97
CA VAL A 53 -19.45 3.63 -4.55
C VAL A 53 -20.12 2.67 -3.57
N ALA A 54 -19.99 1.37 -3.82
CA ALA A 54 -20.63 0.33 -3.02
C ALA A 54 -19.68 -0.25 -1.98
N LYS A 55 -20.19 -0.54 -0.79
CA LYS A 55 -19.40 -1.04 0.35
C LYS A 55 -19.18 -2.54 0.27
N TRP A 56 -18.24 -2.96 -0.56
CA TRP A 56 -17.78 -4.35 -0.64
C TRP A 56 -16.27 -4.40 -0.89
N LYS A 57 -15.65 -5.50 -0.46
CA LYS A 57 -14.25 -5.79 -0.71
C LYS A 57 -14.02 -7.30 -0.81
N TYR A 58 -13.21 -7.74 -1.76
CA TYR A 58 -12.88 -9.15 -1.98
C TYR A 58 -11.40 -9.29 -2.35
N VAL A 59 -10.71 -10.22 -1.70
CA VAL A 59 -9.39 -10.67 -2.16
C VAL A 59 -9.59 -11.48 -3.43
N ILE A 60 -8.88 -11.14 -4.49
CA ILE A 60 -9.00 -11.82 -5.79
C ILE A 60 -7.82 -12.71 -6.10
N SER A 61 -6.63 -12.34 -5.62
CA SER A 61 -5.44 -13.15 -5.79
C SER A 61 -4.43 -12.86 -4.70
N TYR A 62 -3.52 -13.80 -4.53
CA TYR A 62 -2.36 -13.65 -3.67
C TYR A 62 -1.18 -14.39 -4.28
N TYR A 63 0.03 -13.90 -4.01
CA TYR A 63 1.27 -14.45 -4.55
C TYR A 63 2.29 -14.55 -3.43
N VAL A 64 3.01 -15.67 -3.37
CA VAL A 64 3.99 -15.92 -2.31
C VAL A 64 5.38 -15.62 -2.86
N ALA A 65 6.12 -14.75 -2.19
CA ALA A 65 7.43 -14.28 -2.63
C ALA A 65 8.50 -14.48 -1.56
N LYS A 66 9.75 -14.55 -2.02
CA LYS A 66 10.94 -14.44 -1.19
C LYS A 66 11.42 -13.00 -1.21
N GLY A 67 11.39 -12.32 -0.07
CA GLY A 67 11.60 -10.88 -0.03
C GLY A 67 10.39 -10.16 -0.61
N SER A 68 10.60 -9.30 -1.61
CA SER A 68 9.50 -8.59 -2.29
C SER A 68 9.34 -9.07 -3.72
N VAL A 69 8.12 -8.97 -4.24
CA VAL A 69 7.84 -9.23 -5.66
C VAL A 69 8.60 -8.19 -6.50
N LYS A 70 9.35 -8.65 -7.51
CA LYS A 70 10.06 -7.75 -8.43
C LYS A 70 9.04 -6.89 -9.19
N SER A 71 9.32 -5.60 -9.37
CA SER A 71 8.39 -4.66 -9.98
C SER A 71 7.92 -5.06 -11.38
N GLU A 72 8.77 -5.70 -12.18
CA GLU A 72 8.43 -6.21 -13.51
C GLU A 72 7.39 -7.34 -13.41
N LYS A 73 7.59 -8.27 -12.48
CA LYS A 73 6.62 -9.34 -12.23
C LYS A 73 5.33 -8.78 -11.64
N LEU A 74 5.43 -7.82 -10.73
CA LEU A 74 4.28 -7.16 -10.12
C LEU A 74 3.41 -6.44 -11.17
N LEU A 75 4.03 -5.88 -12.22
CA LEU A 75 3.33 -5.31 -13.37
C LEU A 75 2.49 -6.35 -14.11
N ASP A 76 3.06 -7.53 -14.38
CA ASP A 76 2.36 -8.62 -15.05
C ASP A 76 1.19 -9.13 -14.20
N LEU A 77 1.42 -9.34 -12.91
CA LEU A 77 0.40 -9.75 -11.95
C LEU A 77 -0.73 -8.71 -11.88
N LEU A 78 -0.40 -7.43 -11.81
CA LEU A 78 -1.38 -6.35 -11.79
C LEU A 78 -2.23 -6.34 -13.07
N LYS A 79 -1.61 -6.43 -14.24
CA LYS A 79 -2.32 -6.47 -15.53
C LYS A 79 -3.24 -7.69 -15.63
N SER A 80 -2.78 -8.86 -15.18
CA SER A 80 -3.60 -10.07 -15.13
C SER A 80 -4.82 -9.89 -14.23
N ASN A 81 -4.64 -9.32 -13.04
CA ASN A 81 -5.75 -9.01 -12.12
C ASN A 81 -6.73 -7.97 -12.68
N ILE A 82 -6.24 -6.95 -13.42
CA ILE A 82 -7.10 -5.99 -14.11
C ILE A 82 -7.94 -6.73 -15.17
N ASN A 83 -7.32 -7.52 -16.04
CA ASN A 83 -8.01 -8.25 -17.09
C ASN A 83 -9.09 -9.18 -16.53
N ALA A 84 -8.73 -10.03 -15.57
CA ALA A 84 -9.68 -10.96 -14.93
C ALA A 84 -10.85 -10.23 -14.25
N SER A 85 -10.59 -9.05 -13.67
CA SER A 85 -11.65 -8.22 -13.06
C SER A 85 -12.57 -7.59 -14.11
N GLU A 86 -12.02 -7.16 -15.24
CA GLU A 86 -12.81 -6.55 -16.31
C GLU A 86 -13.64 -7.58 -17.10
N GLU A 87 -13.16 -8.81 -17.25
CA GLU A 87 -13.88 -9.93 -17.88
C GLU A 87 -15.20 -10.24 -17.15
N ILE A 88 -15.21 -10.17 -15.82
CA ILE A 88 -16.43 -10.35 -15.01
C ILE A 88 -17.33 -9.08 -14.97
N GLY A 89 -17.02 -8.07 -15.78
CA GLY A 89 -17.83 -6.86 -15.96
C GLY A 89 -17.60 -5.77 -14.90
N LEU A 90 -16.52 -5.85 -14.13
CA LEU A 90 -16.11 -4.75 -13.25
C LEU A 90 -15.40 -3.65 -14.04
N LYS A 91 -15.44 -2.44 -13.49
CA LYS A 91 -14.82 -1.25 -14.08
C LYS A 91 -13.77 -0.74 -13.11
N ILE A 92 -12.51 -1.08 -13.36
CA ILE A 92 -11.38 -0.60 -12.56
C ILE A 92 -11.14 0.87 -12.90
N LYS A 93 -11.17 1.75 -11.90
CA LYS A 93 -10.91 3.19 -12.07
C LYS A 93 -9.63 3.66 -11.43
N SER A 94 -9.15 2.93 -10.43
CA SER A 94 -7.91 3.27 -9.76
C SER A 94 -7.24 2.06 -9.13
N ILE A 95 -5.96 2.24 -8.84
CA ILE A 95 -5.10 1.32 -8.12
C ILE A 95 -4.54 2.05 -6.92
N LEU A 96 -4.48 1.37 -5.78
CA LEU A 96 -3.94 1.88 -4.53
C LEU A 96 -2.87 0.93 -3.98
N CYS A 97 -1.70 1.46 -3.67
CA CYS A 97 -0.62 0.72 -3.02
C CYS A 97 0.16 1.61 -2.05
N ASP A 98 1.13 1.04 -1.34
CA ASP A 98 2.06 1.82 -0.51
C ASP A 98 3.17 2.49 -1.35
N GLN A 99 4.09 3.18 -0.68
CA GLN A 99 5.26 3.85 -1.27
C GLN A 99 6.54 3.00 -1.21
N GLY A 100 6.43 1.68 -1.13
CA GLY A 100 7.60 0.81 -1.21
C GLY A 100 8.38 1.05 -2.51
N ALA A 101 9.71 0.91 -2.48
CA ALA A 101 10.56 1.15 -3.65
C ALA A 101 10.12 0.36 -4.89
N GLY A 102 9.63 -0.88 -4.69
CA GLY A 102 9.06 -1.71 -5.75
C GLY A 102 7.80 -1.12 -6.40
N ASN A 103 6.95 -0.49 -5.59
CA ASN A 103 5.69 0.12 -6.01
C ASN A 103 5.89 1.49 -6.67
N ILE A 104 6.89 2.25 -6.21
CA ILE A 104 7.34 3.47 -6.91
C ILE A 104 7.86 3.09 -8.29
N LYS A 105 8.74 2.09 -8.39
CA LYS A 105 9.23 1.59 -9.67
C LYS A 105 8.10 1.08 -10.57
N LEU A 106 7.10 0.39 -10.01
CA LEU A 106 5.89 -0.02 -10.75
C LEU A 106 5.14 1.18 -11.32
N SER A 107 4.94 2.26 -10.54
CA SER A 107 4.30 3.49 -11.03
C SER A 107 5.02 4.06 -12.24
N HIS A 108 6.36 4.07 -12.22
CA HIS A 108 7.16 4.50 -13.36
C HIS A 108 7.03 3.57 -14.57
N LEU A 109 7.02 2.24 -14.35
CA LEU A 109 6.81 1.26 -15.43
C LEU A 109 5.43 1.40 -16.09
N LEU A 110 4.41 1.83 -15.35
CA LEU A 110 3.08 2.15 -15.87
C LEU A 110 3.03 3.51 -16.60
N GLY A 111 4.08 4.33 -16.48
CA GLY A 111 4.12 5.69 -17.05
C GLY A 111 3.33 6.71 -16.24
N ALA A 112 2.94 6.40 -15.00
CA ALA A 112 2.26 7.34 -14.12
C ALA A 112 3.27 8.32 -13.49
N THR A 113 3.01 9.61 -13.64
CA THR A 113 3.82 10.72 -13.11
C THR A 113 2.97 11.63 -12.21
N ASN A 114 3.61 12.61 -11.57
CA ASN A 114 2.88 13.57 -10.72
C ASN A 114 1.86 14.40 -11.51
N GLU A 115 2.19 14.78 -12.76
CA GLU A 115 1.31 15.53 -13.65
C GLU A 115 0.24 14.65 -14.30
N LYS A 116 0.60 13.38 -14.56
CA LYS A 116 -0.29 12.37 -15.16
C LYS A 116 -0.32 11.14 -14.24
N PRO A 117 -1.06 11.20 -13.11
CA PRO A 117 -1.11 10.12 -12.11
C PRO A 117 -2.06 9.00 -12.57
N TYR A 118 -1.92 8.58 -13.81
CA TYR A 118 -2.75 7.59 -14.47
C TYR A 118 -2.00 6.96 -15.63
N PHE A 119 -2.46 5.80 -16.04
CA PHE A 119 -2.01 5.11 -17.24
C PHE A 119 -3.21 4.59 -18.02
N PHE A 120 -2.96 4.10 -19.23
CA PHE A 120 -3.98 3.47 -20.06
C PHE A 120 -3.75 1.97 -20.11
N HIS A 121 -4.83 1.21 -19.93
CA HIS A 121 -4.87 -0.24 -20.10
C HIS A 121 -6.12 -0.58 -20.91
N ASN A 122 -5.96 -1.23 -22.07
CA ASN A 122 -7.06 -1.50 -23.02
C ASN A 122 -7.93 -0.25 -23.29
N GLU A 123 -7.28 0.88 -23.61
CA GLU A 123 -7.91 2.21 -23.85
C GLU A 123 -8.63 2.82 -22.64
N ARG A 124 -8.60 2.17 -21.48
CA ARG A 124 -9.21 2.67 -20.25
C ARG A 124 -8.19 3.38 -19.40
N LYS A 125 -8.53 4.60 -18.99
CA LYS A 125 -7.75 5.39 -18.03
C LYS A 125 -7.92 4.82 -16.61
N ILE A 126 -6.81 4.43 -15.99
CA ILE A 126 -6.75 3.94 -14.61
C ILE A 126 -5.81 4.84 -13.81
N TYR A 127 -6.29 5.36 -12.68
CA TYR A 127 -5.51 6.23 -11.80
C TYR A 127 -4.59 5.43 -10.87
N MET A 128 -3.35 5.86 -10.74
CA MET A 128 -2.38 5.29 -9.79
C MET A 128 -2.35 6.18 -8.54
N MET A 129 -2.60 5.60 -7.38
CA MET A 129 -2.65 6.34 -6.11
C MET A 129 -1.83 5.62 -5.05
N PHE A 130 -1.25 6.41 -4.14
CA PHE A 130 -0.59 5.88 -2.95
C PHE A 130 -1.49 5.99 -1.72
N ASP A 131 -1.30 5.09 -0.76
CA ASP A 131 -2.01 5.15 0.52
C ASP A 131 -1.71 6.48 1.25
N TYR A 132 -2.74 7.30 1.38
CA TYR A 132 -2.67 8.59 2.07
C TYR A 132 -2.30 8.44 3.54
N CYS A 133 -2.64 7.33 4.20
CA CYS A 133 -2.25 7.06 5.57
C CYS A 133 -0.72 6.94 5.67
N HIS A 134 -0.09 6.30 4.68
CA HIS A 134 1.37 6.22 4.60
C HIS A 134 2.00 7.58 4.28
N LEU A 135 1.41 8.38 3.38
CA LEU A 135 1.86 9.76 3.11
C LEU A 135 1.87 10.61 4.39
N ILE A 136 0.76 10.63 5.13
CA ILE A 136 0.65 11.42 6.37
C ILE A 136 1.66 10.94 7.42
N LYS A 137 1.85 9.63 7.56
CA LYS A 137 2.89 9.06 8.45
C LYS A 137 4.28 9.53 8.06
N CYS A 138 4.61 9.55 6.77
CA CYS A 138 5.90 10.03 6.27
C CYS A 138 6.11 11.51 6.60
N VAL A 139 5.13 12.37 6.32
CA VAL A 139 5.19 13.81 6.65
C VAL A 139 5.41 14.02 8.14
N ARG A 140 4.62 13.33 8.98
CA ARG A 140 4.78 13.39 10.45
C ARG A 140 6.17 12.96 10.89
N ASN A 141 6.69 11.84 10.37
CA ASN A 141 8.00 11.32 10.75
C ASN A 141 9.13 12.27 10.32
N MET A 142 9.02 12.91 9.16
CA MET A 142 9.98 13.92 8.72
C MET A 142 9.92 15.15 9.60
N TYR A 143 8.72 15.66 9.91
CA TYR A 143 8.55 16.80 10.79
C TYR A 143 9.05 16.54 12.21
N LEU A 144 8.93 15.32 12.73
CA LEU A 144 9.49 14.91 14.02
C LEU A 144 11.03 14.95 14.05
N LYS A 145 11.69 14.68 12.91
CA LYS A 145 13.14 14.52 12.81
C LYS A 145 13.85 15.79 12.35
N TYR A 146 13.20 16.59 11.52
CA TYR A 146 13.77 17.74 10.83
C TYR A 146 12.86 18.95 10.95
N ASP A 147 13.45 20.14 10.88
CA ASP A 147 12.70 21.37 10.66
C ASP A 147 12.29 21.44 9.18
N VAL A 148 11.08 21.95 8.92
CA VAL A 148 10.50 22.00 7.57
C VAL A 148 10.39 23.46 7.15
N GLU A 149 10.98 23.80 6.02
CA GLU A 149 10.83 25.12 5.41
C GLU A 149 9.52 25.17 4.63
N THR A 150 8.76 26.23 4.86
CA THR A 150 7.48 26.53 4.20
C THR A 150 7.53 27.94 3.62
N GLU A 151 6.56 28.30 2.77
CA GLU A 151 6.45 29.66 2.22
C GLU A 151 6.35 30.74 3.33
N ASP A 152 5.76 30.38 4.48
CA ASP A 152 5.61 31.26 5.65
C ASP A 152 6.81 31.24 6.62
N GLY A 153 7.85 30.44 6.30
CA GLY A 153 9.08 30.30 7.09
C GLY A 153 9.32 28.89 7.64
N LEU A 154 10.21 28.80 8.63
CA LEU A 154 10.68 27.52 9.19
C LEU A 154 9.73 27.03 10.29
N THR A 155 9.15 25.85 10.11
CA THR A 155 8.39 25.16 11.16
C THR A 155 9.22 24.07 11.83
N THR A 156 9.10 23.94 13.15
CA THR A 156 9.85 22.98 13.96
C THR A 156 8.95 22.23 14.93
N PHE A 157 9.19 20.93 15.08
CA PHE A 157 8.44 20.11 16.05
C PHE A 157 8.65 20.55 17.50
N LYS A 158 9.69 21.35 17.79
CA LYS A 158 9.90 21.98 19.11
C LYS A 158 8.69 22.81 19.55
N VAL A 159 7.95 23.42 18.62
CA VAL A 159 6.72 24.17 18.94
C VAL A 159 5.64 23.22 19.49
N VAL A 160 5.45 22.06 18.86
CA VAL A 160 4.51 21.03 19.34
C VAL A 160 4.90 20.53 20.73
N ARG A 161 6.21 20.32 20.98
CA ARG A 161 6.70 19.95 22.32
C ARG A 161 6.39 21.00 23.38
N LYS A 162 6.56 22.29 23.05
CA LYS A 162 6.23 23.40 23.95
C LYS A 162 4.73 23.49 24.24
N ILE A 163 3.90 23.35 23.21
CA ILE A 163 2.44 23.33 23.36
C ILE A 163 2.03 22.18 24.29
N TYR A 164 2.58 20.98 24.09
CA TYR A 164 2.34 19.83 24.97
C TYR A 164 2.70 20.13 26.42
N ALA A 165 3.89 20.71 26.68
CA ALA A 165 4.33 21.04 28.04
C ALA A 165 3.42 22.07 28.72
N ILE A 166 2.97 23.11 27.99
CA ILE A 166 2.03 24.12 28.50
C ILE A 166 0.67 23.49 28.80
N ASP A 167 0.17 22.64 27.91
CA ASP A 167 -1.15 22.00 28.06
C ASP A 167 -1.16 20.98 29.22
N GLN A 168 -0.07 20.26 29.46
CA GLN A 168 0.05 19.37 30.62
C GLN A 168 0.16 20.11 31.94
N ALA A 169 0.70 21.34 31.95
CA ALA A 169 0.75 22.19 33.14
C ALA A 169 -0.62 22.82 33.48
N ASN A 170 -1.57 22.84 32.54
CA ASN A 170 -2.90 23.38 32.77
C ASN A 170 -3.81 22.36 33.48
N VAL A 171 -4.16 22.66 34.73
CA VAL A 171 -4.92 21.76 35.61
C VAL A 171 -6.43 21.83 35.34
N ASN A 172 -6.91 22.96 34.82
CA ASN A 172 -8.35 23.24 34.72
C ASN A 172 -8.94 22.84 33.36
N PHE A 173 -8.24 23.10 32.26
CA PHE A 173 -8.73 22.82 30.92
C PHE A 173 -7.60 22.54 29.94
N LYS A 174 -7.55 21.30 29.42
CA LYS A 174 -6.61 20.92 28.36
C LYS A 174 -7.16 21.32 27.00
N MET A 175 -6.42 22.16 26.28
CA MET A 175 -6.68 22.58 24.90
C MET A 175 -6.31 21.50 23.89
N CYS A 176 -5.36 20.61 24.21
CA CYS A 176 -4.89 19.55 23.31
C CYS A 176 -5.02 18.15 23.94
N PRO A 177 -6.22 17.70 24.35
CA PRO A 177 -6.41 16.46 25.12
C PRO A 177 -6.01 15.18 24.37
N LYS A 178 -5.91 15.22 23.02
CA LYS A 178 -5.47 14.09 22.18
C LYS A 178 -3.95 14.02 22.00
N LEU A 179 -3.21 15.08 22.35
CA LEU A 179 -1.76 15.13 22.26
C LEU A 179 -1.17 14.55 23.56
N THR A 180 -0.71 13.30 23.48
CA THR A 180 -0.09 12.57 24.61
C THR A 180 1.43 12.49 24.46
N TYR A 181 2.13 12.06 25.52
CA TYR A 181 3.57 11.83 25.46
C TYR A 181 4.01 10.93 24.30
N SER A 182 3.22 9.92 23.92
CA SER A 182 3.54 9.02 22.80
C SER A 182 3.58 9.72 21.43
N HIS A 183 3.07 10.95 21.32
CA HIS A 183 3.08 11.73 20.09
C HIS A 183 4.28 12.70 20.00
N VAL A 184 5.04 12.90 21.08
CA VAL A 184 6.02 13.99 21.26
C VAL A 184 7.44 13.47 21.44
#